data_AF-A0A1L6I7W5-F1
#
_entry.id   AF-A0A1L6I7W5-F1
#
_cell.length_a   1.000
_cell.length_b   1.000
_cell.length_c   1.000
_cell.angle_alpha   90.00
_cell.angle_beta   90.00
_cell.angle_gamma   90.00
#
_symmetry.space_group_name_H-M   'P 1'
#
loop_
_entity.id
_entity.type
_entity.pdbx_description
1 polymer ?
#
loop_
_entity_poly.entity_id
_entity_poly.type
_entity_poly.pdbx_seq_one_letter_code
_entity_poly.pdbx_strand_id
1 'polypeptide(L)'
;MSNRAVALDFLESSIWLNSYRDGLLNVTVIFYVVSIAFAITRKVDGSYFVLAWSYVVLGIIFSLGDALSIGAVNRQLLFFISFVLVQVLAVRFIAGAFVF
;
A
#
# COMPACT_ATOMS: atom_id res chain seq x y z
N MET A 1 -36.77 -2.79 9.11
CA MET A 1 -35.68 -3.02 8.13
C MET A 1 -35.57 -4.52 7.88
N SER A 2 -35.56 -4.95 6.61
CA SER A 2 -35.55 -6.38 6.25
C SER A 2 -34.16 -6.98 6.41
N ASN A 3 -34.05 -8.16 7.02
CA ASN A 3 -32.78 -8.90 7.22
C ASN A 3 -32.02 -9.13 5.90
N ARG A 4 -32.71 -9.11 4.75
CA ARG A 4 -32.09 -9.20 3.41
C ARG A 4 -31.29 -7.96 3.04
N ALA A 5 -31.74 -6.78 3.41
CA ALA A 5 -31.03 -5.52 3.09
C ALA A 5 -29.71 -5.44 3.88
N VAL A 6 -29.73 -5.81 5.15
CA VAL A 6 -28.53 -5.86 6.02
C VAL A 6 -27.52 -6.90 5.51
N ALA A 7 -28.00 -8.05 5.03
CA ALA A 7 -27.12 -9.09 4.48
C ALA A 7 -26.47 -8.68 3.15
N LEU A 8 -27.17 -7.93 2.30
CA LEU A 8 -26.62 -7.43 1.03
C LEU A 8 -25.58 -6.32 1.26
N ASP A 9 -25.83 -5.38 2.17
CA ASP A 9 -24.85 -4.37 2.58
C ASP A 9 -23.58 -5.00 3.18
N PHE A 10 -23.74 -6.08 3.96
CA PHE A 10 -22.60 -6.83 4.51
C PHE A 10 -21.80 -7.55 3.42
N LEU A 11 -22.47 -8.15 2.44
CA LEU A 11 -21.83 -8.82 1.32
C LEU A 11 -21.08 -7.82 0.44
N GLU A 12 -21.72 -6.71 0.10
CA GLU A 12 -21.12 -5.65 -0.72
C GLU A 12 -19.89 -5.06 -0.02
N SER A 13 -19.99 -4.70 1.27
CA SER A 13 -18.84 -4.19 2.04
C SER A 13 -17.71 -5.23 2.18
N SER A 14 -18.02 -6.52 2.34
CA SER A 14 -17.03 -7.58 2.48
C SER A 14 -16.24 -7.89 1.20
N ILE A 15 -16.89 -7.79 0.03
CA ILE A 15 -16.26 -8.05 -1.28
C ILE A 15 -15.22 -6.96 -1.56
N TRP A 16 -15.55 -5.70 -1.28
CA TRP A 16 -14.60 -4.59 -1.42
C TRP A 16 -13.50 -4.63 -0.34
N LEU A 17 -13.82 -5.04 0.89
CA LEU A 17 -12.83 -5.17 1.97
C LEU A 17 -11.77 -6.25 1.69
N ASN A 18 -12.18 -7.41 1.17
CA ASN A 18 -11.24 -8.50 0.86
C ASN A 18 -10.27 -8.11 -0.24
N SER A 19 -10.76 -7.49 -1.32
CA SER A 19 -9.90 -7.02 -2.41
C SER A 19 -8.91 -5.92 -1.93
N TYR A 20 -9.34 -5.09 -0.98
CA TYR A 20 -8.48 -4.10 -0.31
C TYR A 20 -7.41 -4.75 0.57
N ARG A 21 -7.80 -5.76 1.35
CA ARG A 21 -6.92 -6.46 2.29
C ARG A 21 -5.84 -7.26 1.56
N ASP A 22 -6.22 -7.97 0.50
CA ASP A 22 -5.29 -8.70 -0.38
C ASP A 22 -4.38 -7.74 -1.14
N GLY A 23 -4.92 -6.60 -1.60
CA GLY A 23 -4.14 -5.51 -2.16
C GLY A 23 -3.10 -4.97 -1.18
N LEU A 24 -3.49 -4.74 0.08
CA LEU A 24 -2.60 -4.20 1.11
C LEU A 24 -1.43 -5.16 1.39
N LEU A 25 -1.73 -6.46 1.53
CA LEU A 25 -0.73 -7.50 1.69
C LEU A 25 0.23 -7.54 0.49
N ASN A 26 -0.28 -7.50 -0.73
CA ASN A 26 0.54 -7.53 -1.94
C ASN A 26 1.46 -6.30 -2.06
N VAL A 27 0.95 -5.10 -1.78
CA VAL A 27 1.75 -3.86 -1.84
C VAL A 27 2.90 -3.91 -0.82
N THR A 28 2.65 -4.41 0.39
CA THR A 28 3.70 -4.59 1.41
C THR A 28 4.73 -5.63 1.01
N VAL A 29 4.32 -6.76 0.41
CA VAL A 29 5.26 -7.76 -0.10
C VAL A 29 6.16 -7.18 -1.19
N ILE A 30 5.60 -6.43 -2.14
CA ILE A 30 6.38 -5.79 -3.21
C ILE A 30 7.37 -4.78 -2.63
N PHE A 31 6.95 -3.97 -1.66
CA PHE A 31 7.83 -3.03 -0.97
C PHE A 31 9.04 -3.75 -0.35
N TYR A 32 8.83 -4.85 0.40
CA TYR A 32 9.92 -5.60 1.00
C TYR A 32 10.89 -6.18 -0.03
N VAL A 33 10.38 -6.75 -1.13
CA VAL A 33 11.21 -7.29 -2.21
C VAL A 33 12.08 -6.19 -2.82
N VAL A 34 11.51 -5.03 -3.13
CA VAL A 34 12.24 -3.88 -3.67
C VAL A 34 13.27 -3.36 -2.67
N SER A 35 12.92 -3.25 -1.39
CA SER A 35 13.84 -2.81 -0.35
C SER A 35 15.03 -3.74 -0.15
N ILE A 36 14.81 -5.06 -0.19
CA ILE A 36 15.90 -6.05 -0.13
C ILE A 36 16.79 -5.92 -1.36
N ALA A 37 16.21 -5.76 -2.55
CA ALA A 37 16.98 -5.59 -3.80
C ALA A 37 17.86 -4.33 -3.76
N PHE A 38 17.35 -3.21 -3.23
CA PHE A 38 18.14 -2.00 -2.98
C PHE A 38 19.25 -2.22 -1.95
N ALA A 39 18.98 -2.94 -0.86
CA ALA A 39 19.96 -3.25 0.17
C ALA A 39 21.12 -4.11 -0.38
N ILE A 40 20.82 -5.12 -1.20
CA ILE A 40 21.83 -6.00 -1.82
C ILE A 40 22.69 -5.23 -2.82
N THR A 41 22.07 -4.41 -3.67
CA THR A 41 22.78 -3.64 -4.71
C THR A 41 23.55 -2.45 -4.16
N ARG A 42 23.32 -2.08 -2.88
CA ARG A 42 23.86 -0.87 -2.22
C ARG A 42 23.58 0.42 -3.00
N LYS A 43 22.58 0.42 -3.89
CA LYS A 43 22.15 1.59 -4.69
C LYS A 43 21.15 2.46 -3.90
N VAL A 44 21.40 2.64 -2.61
CA VAL A 44 20.51 3.40 -1.71
C VAL A 44 21.00 4.84 -1.62
N ASP A 45 20.16 5.78 -2.01
CA ASP A 45 20.41 7.22 -1.93
C ASP A 45 19.45 7.90 -0.93
N GLY A 46 19.68 9.19 -0.65
CA GLY A 46 18.84 9.94 0.29
C GLY A 46 17.38 10.01 -0.13
N SER A 47 17.11 9.93 -1.43
CA SER A 47 15.75 9.98 -1.96
C SER A 47 14.99 8.64 -1.81
N TYR A 48 15.68 7.50 -1.90
CA TYR A 48 15.13 6.19 -1.50
C TYR A 48 14.68 6.20 -0.04
N PHE A 49 15.49 6.77 0.87
CA PHE A 49 15.16 6.85 2.29
C PHE A 49 13.83 7.59 2.51
N VAL A 50 13.65 8.76 1.88
CA VAL A 50 12.41 9.54 1.99
C VAL A 50 11.21 8.76 1.47
N LEU A 51 11.32 8.10 0.32
CA LEU A 51 10.22 7.33 -0.27
C LEU A 51 9.86 6.11 0.59
N ALA A 52 10.85 5.39 1.11
CA ALA A 52 10.63 4.23 1.95
C ALA A 52 9.96 4.61 3.28
N TRP A 53 10.41 5.67 3.93
CA TRP A 53 9.78 6.15 5.16
C TRP A 53 8.39 6.73 4.92
N SER A 54 8.17 7.39 3.78
CA SER A 54 6.83 7.85 3.39
C SER A 54 5.84 6.69 3.29
N TYR A 55 6.26 5.58 2.68
CA TYR A 55 5.47 4.35 2.61
C TYR A 55 5.13 3.78 4.00
N VAL A 56 6.11 3.71 4.90
CA VAL A 56 5.90 3.22 6.28
C VAL A 56 4.89 4.09 7.03
N VAL A 57 5.04 5.41 6.95
CA VAL A 57 4.12 6.36 7.61
C VAL A 57 2.69 6.21 7.07
N LEU A 58 2.53 6.06 5.75
CA LEU A 58 1.23 5.81 5.13
C LEU A 58 0.60 4.50 5.57
N GLY A 59 1.39 3.43 5.70
CA GLY A 59 0.92 2.14 6.24
C GLY A 59 0.41 2.27 7.68
N ILE A 60 1.11 3.04 8.52
CA ILE A 60 0.70 3.35 9.89
C ILE A 60 -0.62 4.12 9.89
N ILE A 61 -0.72 5.20 9.10
CA ILE A 61 -1.95 6.00 8.97
C ILE A 61 -3.12 5.14 8.46
N PHE A 62 -2.88 4.25 7.50
CA PHE A 62 -3.88 3.31 7.00
C PHE A 62 -4.37 2.37 8.11
N SER A 63 -3.45 1.75 8.88
CA SER A 63 -3.80 0.87 9.99
C SER A 63 -4.56 1.60 11.09
N LEU A 64 -4.21 2.85 11.38
CA LEU A 64 -4.92 3.71 12.33
C LEU A 64 -6.31 4.10 11.79
N GLY A 65 -6.41 4.44 10.52
CA GLY A 65 -7.69 4.74 9.87
C GLY A 65 -8.62 3.53 9.83
N ASP A 66 -8.05 2.32 9.75
CA ASP A 66 -8.82 1.08 9.88
C ASP A 66 -9.38 0.92 11.29
N ALA A 67 -8.53 1.02 12.31
CA ALA A 67 -8.90 0.93 13.72
C ALA A 67 -9.92 2.01 14.16
N LEU A 68 -9.81 3.23 13.61
CA LEU A 68 -10.67 4.37 13.93
C LEU A 68 -11.94 4.43 13.06
N SER A 69 -12.20 3.43 12.21
CA SER A 69 -13.37 3.39 11.32
C SER A 69 -13.50 4.63 10.44
N ILE A 70 -12.37 5.21 10.01
CA ILE A 70 -12.36 6.35 9.10
C ILE A 70 -12.94 5.88 7.75
N GLY A 71 -13.92 6.64 7.23
CA GLY A 71 -14.77 6.25 6.11
C GLY A 71 -14.04 5.74 4.87
N ALA A 72 -14.73 4.89 4.09
CA ALA A 72 -14.17 4.12 2.97
C ALA A 72 -13.37 4.94 1.94
N VAL A 73 -13.74 6.21 1.71
CA VAL A 73 -13.05 7.13 0.78
C VAL A 73 -11.60 7.40 1.22
N ASN A 74 -11.35 7.58 2.52
CA ASN A 74 -10.00 7.83 3.03
C ASN A 74 -9.12 6.58 2.93
N ARG A 75 -9.70 5.39 3.09
CA ARG A 75 -8.97 4.11 2.89
C ARG A 75 -8.56 3.94 1.43
N GLN A 76 -9.45 4.26 0.49
CA GLN A 76 -9.15 4.20 -0.95
C GLN A 76 -8.01 5.14 -1.34
N LEU A 77 -8.03 6.37 -0.83
CA LEU A 77 -6.99 7.36 -1.08
C LEU A 77 -5.62 6.92 -0.53
N LEU A 78 -5.57 6.43 0.71
CA LEU A 78 -4.34 5.95 1.33
C LEU A 78 -3.74 4.73 0.62
N PHE A 79 -4.59 3.81 0.16
CA PHE A 79 -4.15 2.67 -0.64
C PHE A 79 -3.57 3.10 -1.99
N PHE A 80 -4.25 4.02 -2.67
CA PHE A 80 -3.78 4.57 -3.95
C PHE A 80 -2.41 5.25 -3.80
N ILE A 81 -2.24 6.09 -2.76
CA ILE A 81 -0.95 6.77 -2.50
C ILE A 81 0.15 5.74 -2.20
N SER A 82 -0.14 4.72 -1.40
CA SER A 82 0.82 3.66 -1.06
C SER A 82 1.25 2.86 -2.29
N PHE A 83 0.32 2.55 -3.19
CA PHE A 83 0.61 1.87 -4.44
C PHE A 83 1.51 2.70 -5.37
N VAL A 84 1.21 4.00 -5.51
CA VAL A 84 2.02 4.92 -6.32
C VAL A 84 3.46 5.00 -5.78
N LEU A 85 3.64 5.08 -4.46
CA LEU A 85 4.97 5.10 -3.83
C LEU A 85 5.79 3.85 -4.15
N VAL A 86 5.18 2.67 -4.08
CA VAL A 86 5.86 1.40 -4.41
C VAL A 86 6.22 1.34 -5.89
N GLN A 87 5.35 1.81 -6.79
CA GLN A 87 5.67 1.91 -8.22
C GLN A 87 6.85 2.85 -8.50
N VAL A 88 6.90 4.02 -7.84
CA VAL A 88 8.02 4.95 -7.98
C VAL A 88 9.34 4.33 -7.50
N LEU A 89 9.31 3.61 -6.36
CA LEU A 89 10.47 2.87 -5.85
C LEU A 89 10.93 1.78 -6.84
N ALA A 90 10.00 1.00 -7.39
CA ALA A 90 10.30 -0.05 -8.35
C ALA A 90 10.89 0.52 -9.65
N VAL A 91 10.30 1.58 -10.22
CA VAL A 91 10.80 2.24 -11.43
C VAL A 91 12.20 2.81 -11.21
N ARG A 92 12.46 3.41 -10.03
CA ARG A 92 13.79 3.92 -9.68
C ARG A 92 14.82 2.81 -9.53
N PHE A 93 14.44 1.69 -8.93
CA PHE A 93 15.32 0.52 -8.86
C PHE A 93 15.72 0.06 -10.27
N ILE A 94 14.73 -0.10 -11.14
CA ILE A 94 14.89 -0.54 -12.53
C ILE A 94 15.76 0.47 -13.29
N ALA A 95 15.43 1.76 -13.27
CA ALA A 95 16.20 2.80 -13.93
C ALA A 95 17.66 2.86 -13.42
N GLY A 96 17.86 2.79 -12.11
CA GLY A 96 19.19 2.73 -11.50
C GLY A 96 19.96 1.44 -11.82
N ALA A 97 19.25 0.34 -12.11
CA ALA A 97 19.85 -0.93 -12.54
C ALA A 97 20.29 -0.92 -14.02
N PHE A 98 19.67 -0.10 -14.88
CA PHE A 98 20.02 0.00 -16.30
C PHE A 98 21.06 1.09 -16.64
N VAL A 99 21.39 1.98 -15.69
CA VAL A 99 22.55 2.86 -15.79
C VAL A 99 23.79 2.06 -15.36
N PHE A 100 24.37 1.33 -16.32
CA PHE A 100 25.72 0.77 -16.29
C PHE A 100 26.47 1.24 -17.52
#